data_AF-A0AAU0RHC9-F1
#
_entry.id   AF-A0AAU0RHC9-F1
#
_cell.length_a   1.000
_cell.length_b   1.000
_cell.length_c   1.000
_cell.angle_alpha   90.00
_cell.angle_beta   90.00
_cell.angle_gamma   90.00
#
_symmetry.space_group_name_H-M   'P 1'
#
loop_
_entity.id
_entity.type
_entity.pdbx_description
1 polymer ?
#
loop_
_entity_poly.entity_id
_entity_poly.type
_entity_poly.pdbx_seq_one_letter_code
_entity_poly.pdbx_strand_id
1 'polypeptide(L)' 'MSLIETRLNWGKSSEWTNYDFEKLSVAIQDKTGVTLSVTTLKRLWGKLKYENIPAVTTLNTLAKFAGFKDLLQ' A
#
# COMPACT_ATOMS: atom_id res chain seq x y z
N MET A 1 3.92 5.93 -4.71
CA MET A 1 2.60 5.29 -4.87
C MET A 1 2.28 4.92 -6.31
N SER A 2 2.63 5.75 -7.30
CA SER A 2 2.41 5.45 -8.73
C SER A 2 2.85 4.04 -9.16
N LEU A 3 4.01 3.56 -8.68
CA LEU A 3 4.49 2.20 -8.99
C LEU A 3 3.55 1.09 -8.49
N ILE A 4 2.97 1.26 -7.29
CA ILE A 4 2.00 0.30 -6.73
C ILE A 4 0.70 0.34 -7.54
N GLU A 5 0.22 1.53 -7.87
CA GLU A 5 -1.01 1.72 -8.67
C GLU A 5 -0.88 1.10 -10.06
N THR A 6 0.24 1.34 -10.75
CA THR A 6 0.53 0.73 -12.05
C THR A 6 0.58 -0.79 -11.97
N ARG A 7 1.17 -1.36 -10.90
CA ARG A 7 1.28 -2.82 -10.75
C ARG A 7 -0.05 -3.49 -10.43
N LEU A 8 -0.88 -2.86 -9.61
CA LEU A 8 -2.20 -3.40 -9.26
C LEU A 8 -3.17 -3.32 -10.44
N ASN A 9 -3.00 -2.32 -11.31
CA ASN A 9 -3.87 -2.08 -12.46
C ASN A 9 -5.37 -1.94 -12.05
N TRP A 10 -5.63 -1.40 -10.86
CA TRP A 10 -6.98 -1.15 -10.33
C TRP A 10 -7.50 0.26 -10.66
N GLY A 11 -6.93 0.89 -11.70
CA GLY A 11 -7.21 2.29 -12.00
C GLY A 11 -6.56 3.26 -11.01
N LYS A 12 -7.00 4.53 -11.05
CA LYS A 12 -6.40 5.60 -10.26
C LYS A 12 -6.78 5.44 -8.79
N SER A 13 -5.82 5.61 -7.88
CA SER A 13 -6.11 5.55 -6.44
C SER A 13 -7.07 6.64 -5.96
N SER A 14 -7.26 7.70 -6.74
CA SER A 14 -8.31 8.69 -6.53
C SER A 14 -9.73 8.10 -6.57
N GLU A 15 -9.93 6.94 -7.19
CA GLU A 15 -11.22 6.27 -7.33
C GLU A 15 -11.37 5.06 -6.41
N TRP A 16 -10.30 4.66 -5.71
CA TRP A 16 -10.32 3.51 -4.82
C TRP A 16 -11.34 3.67 -3.69
N THR A 17 -12.15 2.63 -3.55
CA THR A 17 -13.15 2.43 -2.51
C THR A 17 -12.52 1.86 -1.25
N ASN A 18 -13.30 1.75 -0.17
CA ASN A 18 -12.84 1.06 1.04
C ASN A 18 -12.39 -0.38 0.77
N TYR A 19 -13.10 -1.07 -0.13
CA TYR A 19 -12.80 -2.44 -0.51
C TYR A 19 -11.47 -2.58 -1.24
N ASP A 20 -11.11 -1.61 -2.07
CA ASP A 20 -9.80 -1.60 -2.75
C ASP A 20 -8.65 -1.46 -1.73
N PHE A 21 -8.84 -0.66 -0.68
CA PHE A 21 -7.86 -0.56 0.41
C PHE A 21 -7.80 -1.83 1.28
N GLU A 22 -8.91 -2.54 1.46
CA GLU A 22 -8.91 -3.85 2.12
C GLU A 22 -8.11 -4.88 1.31
N LYS A 23 -8.37 -4.95 -0.01
CA LYS A 23 -7.58 -5.79 -0.92
C LYS A 23 -6.10 -5.44 -0.90
N LEU A 24 -5.77 -4.15 -0.87
CA LEU A 24 -4.39 -3.69 -0.77
C LEU A 24 -3.73 -4.14 0.55
N SER A 25 -4.45 -4.06 1.67
CA SER A 25 -3.96 -4.54 2.96
C SER A 25 -3.63 -6.03 2.92
N VAL A 26 -4.51 -6.84 2.33
CA VAL A 26 -4.29 -8.28 2.15
C VAL A 26 -3.08 -8.53 1.26
N ALA A 27 -3.01 -7.87 0.09
CA ALA A 27 -1.88 -8.03 -0.83
C ALA A 27 -0.54 -7.67 -0.19
N ILE A 28 -0.48 -6.62 0.64
CA ILE A 28 0.74 -6.24 1.37
C ILE A 28 1.11 -7.30 2.40
N GLN A 29 0.14 -7.81 3.17
CA GLN A 29 0.36 -8.86 4.16
C GLN A 29 0.88 -10.14 3.53
N ASP A 30 0.23 -10.63 2.46
CA ASP A 30 0.61 -11.85 1.75
C ASP A 30 2.05 -11.80 1.23
N LYS A 31 2.48 -10.59 0.86
CA LYS A 31 3.75 -10.36 0.21
C LYS A 31 4.90 -9.97 1.13
N THR A 32 4.60 -9.29 2.23
CA THR A 32 5.63 -8.72 3.12
C THR A 32 5.62 -9.32 4.51
N GLY A 33 4.58 -10.08 4.86
CA GLY A 33 4.34 -10.58 6.21
C GLY A 33 3.81 -9.52 7.19
N VAL A 34 3.62 -8.26 6.74
CA VAL A 34 3.23 -7.13 7.59
C VAL A 34 1.84 -6.65 7.22
N THR A 35 0.95 -6.54 8.21
CA THR A 35 -0.37 -5.92 8.04
C THR A 35 -0.25 -4.40 8.16
N LEU A 36 -0.76 -3.68 7.16
CA LEU A 36 -1.00 -2.24 7.26
C LEU A 36 -2.51 -2.01 7.30
N SER A 37 -3.01 -1.30 8.32
CA SER A 37 -4.44 -1.02 8.43
C SER A 37 -4.96 -0.20 7.24
N VAL A 38 -6.23 -0.41 6.87
CA VAL A 38 -6.92 0.39 5.84
C VAL A 38 -6.84 1.89 6.13
N THR A 39 -6.93 2.30 7.39
CA THR A 39 -6.79 3.71 7.80
C THR A 39 -5.40 4.26 7.54
N THR A 40 -4.36 3.46 7.76
CA THR A 40 -2.96 3.80 7.46
C THR A 40 -2.77 3.95 5.95
N LEU A 41 -3.28 3.00 5.16
CA LEU A 41 -3.21 3.04 3.71
C LEU A 41 -3.95 4.27 3.14
N LYS A 42 -5.18 4.54 3.58
CA LYS A 42 -5.94 5.73 3.15
C LYS A 42 -5.21 7.03 3.43
N ARG A 43 -4.52 7.16 4.57
CA ARG A 43 -3.69 8.34 4.90
C ARG A 43 -2.51 8.48 3.95
N LEU A 44 -1.80 7.37 3.67
CA LEU A 44 -0.66 7.34 2.75
C LEU A 44 -1.04 7.64 1.30
N TRP A 45 -2.28 7.33 0.92
CA TRP A 45 -2.89 7.67 -0.37
C TRP A 45 -3.63 9.01 -0.39
N GLY A 46 -3.50 9.84 0.66
CA GLY A 46 -4.08 11.17 0.71
C GLY A 46 -5.62 11.22 0.82
N LYS A 47 -6.27 10.08 1.09
CA LYS A 47 -7.73 9.99 1.28
C LYS A 47 -8.19 10.52 2.63
N LEU A 48 -7.29 10.55 3.60
CA LEU A 48 -7.52 11.08 4.94
C LEU A 48 -6.38 12.02 5.29
N LYS A 49 -6.69 13.12 5.98
CA LYS A 49 -5.67 14.02 6.53
C LYS A 49 -4.72 13.25 7.44
N TYR A 50 -3.43 13.48 7.28
CA TYR A 50 -2.38 12.84 8.04
C TYR A 50 -1.40 13.90 8.54
N GLU A 51 -1.42 14.11 9.86
CA GLU A 51 -0.65 15.15 10.54
C GLU A 51 0.76 14.69 10.94
N ASN A 52 1.03 13.38 10.89
CA ASN A 52 2.26 12.79 11.40
C ASN A 52 3.06 12.11 10.29
N ILE A 53 4.38 12.06 10.44
CA ILE A 53 5.27 11.37 9.50
C ILE A 53 5.03 9.85 9.63
N PRO A 54 4.88 9.10 8.53
CA PRO A 54 4.74 7.65 8.61
C PRO A 54 5.96 7.03 9.30
N ALA A 55 5.72 6.00 10.11
CA ALA A 55 6.80 5.26 10.73
C ALA A 55 7.72 4.65 9.66
N VAL A 56 9.03 4.62 9.93
CA VAL A 56 10.04 4.03 9.03
C VAL A 56 9.68 2.58 8.64
N THR A 57 9.07 1.84 9.57
CA THR A 57 8.55 0.47 9.32
C THR A 57 7.46 0.45 8.25
N THR A 58 6.53 1.40 8.26
CA THR A 58 5.47 1.54 7.24
C THR A 58 6.05 1.86 5.87
N LEU A 59 7.02 2.78 5.80
CA LEU A 59 7.72 3.12 4.57
C LEU A 59 8.50 1.92 4.01
N ASN A 60 9.19 1.19 4.87
CA ASN A 60 9.92 -0.03 4.49
C ASN A 60 9.00 -1.13 3.96
N THR A 61 7.83 -1.34 4.59
CA THR A 61 6.82 -2.29 4.11
C THR A 61 6.32 -1.90 2.72
N LEU A 62 6.00 -0.62 2.49
CA LEU A 62 5.58 -0.14 1.18
C LEU A 62 6.70 -0.22 0.13
N ALA A 63 7.95 0.03 0.52
CA ALA A 63 9.09 -0.11 -0.38
C ALA A 63 9.30 -1.57 -0.82
N LYS A 64 9.20 -2.53 0.12
CA LYS A 64 9.21 -3.97 -0.17
C LYS A 64 8.06 -4.38 -1.09
N PHE A 65 6.86 -3.86 -0.83
CA PHE A 65 5.68 -4.12 -1.66
C PHE A 65 5.75 -3.46 -3.05
N ALA A 66 6.30 -2.25 -3.17
CA ALA A 66 6.46 -1.57 -4.46
C ALA A 66 7.60 -2.18 -5.30
N GLY A 67 8.64 -2.65 -4.62
CA GLY A 67 9.84 -3.27 -5.16
C GLY A 67 9.77 -4.79 -5.22
N PHE A 68 8.64 -5.37 -5.63
CA PHE A 68 8.55 -6.79 -6.04
C PHE A 68 9.57 -7.08 -7.17
N LYS A 69 10.79 -7.34 -6.74
CA LYS A 69 11.83 -8.10 -7.42
C LYS A 69 11.90 -9.40 -6.64
N ASP A 70 10.93 -10.28 -6.88
CA ASP A 70 11.16 -11.70 -6.65
C ASP A 70 12.25 -12.10 -7.67
N LEU A 71 13.48 -12.24 -7.19
CA LEU A 71 14.56 -13.01 -7.83
C LEU A 71 14.56 -14.45 -7.31
N LEU A 72 13.38 -14.99 -7.01
CA LEU A 72 13.16 -16.42 -6.78
C LEU A 72 12.40 -16.90 -8.01
N GLN A 73 13.13 -17.45 -8.99
CA GLN A 73 13.31 -18.90 -9.21
C GLN A 73 12.00 -19.59 -9.62
#